data_AF-A0A5A7ZDD1-F1
#
_entry.id   AF-A0A5A7ZDD1-F1
#
_cell.length_a   1.000
_cell.length_b   1.000
_cell.length_c   1.000
_cell.angle_alpha   90.00
_cell.angle_beta   90.00
_cell.angle_gamma   90.00
#
_symmetry.space_group_name_H-M   'P 1'
#
loop_
_entity.id
_entity.type
_entity.pdbx_description
1 polymer ?
#
loop_
_entity_poly.entity_id
_entity_poly.type
_entity_poly.pdbx_seq_one_letter_code
_entity_poly.pdbx_strand_id
1 'polypeptide(L)' 'MSTVQRGRMPAGWAADLSDEYDWVPLRLPPDVTRLSASVRLSIEAQYRGWELTRVRLYTDGSRRVLLRRKKSVLGDQPAL' A
#
# COMPACT_ATOMS: atom_id res chain seq x y z
N MET A 1 6.06 -14.85 -5.05
CA MET A 1 6.66 -13.69 -5.75
C MET A 1 5.61 -12.60 -5.82
N SER A 2 5.64 -11.62 -4.91
CA SER A 2 4.66 -10.54 -4.86
C SER A 2 4.90 -9.62 -6.06
N THR A 3 4.04 -9.71 -7.06
CA THR A 3 4.10 -8.87 -8.26
C THR A 3 3.70 -7.46 -7.88
N VAL A 4 4.67 -6.64 -7.46
CA VAL A 4 4.47 -5.20 -7.36
C VAL A 4 4.02 -4.73 -8.75
N GLN A 5 2.77 -4.27 -8.88
CA GLN A 5 2.28 -3.65 -10.11
C GLN A 5 2.97 -2.28 -10.28
N ARG A 6 4.28 -2.29 -10.53
CA ARG A 6 5.16 -1.12 -10.62
C ARG A 6 4.69 -0.13 -11.68
N GLY A 7 4.04 -0.61 -12.75
CA GLY A 7 3.49 0.23 -13.82
C GLY A 7 2.38 1.20 -13.39
N ARG A 8 1.81 1.05 -12.18
CA ARG A 8 0.78 1.96 -11.65
C ARG A 8 1.32 3.02 -10.68
N MET A 9 2.63 3.02 -10.40
CA MET A 9 3.26 3.90 -9.42
C MET A 9 3.80 5.19 -10.06
N PRO A 10 3.78 6.33 -9.36
CA PRO A 10 4.55 7.51 -9.76
C PRO A 10 6.05 7.17 -9.85
N ALA A 11 6.78 7.73 -10.82
CA ALA A 11 8.18 7.42 -11.07
C ALA A 11 9.07 7.55 -9.82
N GLY A 12 8.91 8.63 -9.04
CA GLY A 12 9.67 8.85 -7.81
C GLY A 12 9.34 7.91 -6.65
N TRP A 13 8.35 7.02 -6.78
CA TRP A 13 8.03 6.08 -5.71
C TRP A 13 8.74 4.73 -5.85
N ALA A 14 9.10 4.34 -7.06
CA ALA A 14 9.64 3.01 -7.33
C ALA A 14 11.11 2.85 -6.90
N ALA A 15 11.86 3.94 -6.76
CA ALA A 15 13.30 3.91 -6.50
C ALA A 15 13.68 3.39 -5.09
N ASP A 16 12.83 3.59 -4.09
CA ASP A 16 13.17 3.31 -2.68
C ASP A 16 12.38 2.14 -2.06
N LEU A 17 11.87 1.22 -2.87
CA LEU A 17 11.04 0.11 -2.36
C LEU A 17 11.92 -1.09 -2.00
N SER A 18 12.06 -1.37 -0.70
CA SER A 18 12.76 -2.57 -0.21
C SER A 18 11.99 -3.85 -0.54
N ASP A 19 12.71 -4.92 -0.89
CA ASP A 19 12.15 -6.24 -1.14
C ASP A 19 11.70 -6.98 0.13
N GLU A 20 12.01 -6.47 1.33
CA GLU A 20 11.53 -7.03 2.61
C GLU A 20 10.02 -6.85 2.81
N TYR A 21 9.42 -5.94 2.05
CA TYR A 21 8.01 -5.59 2.15
C TYR A 21 7.25 -5.97 0.87
N ASP A 22 5.99 -6.35 1.05
CA ASP A 22 4.99 -6.29 0.00
C ASP A 22 4.53 -4.84 -0.16
N TRP A 23 4.35 -4.40 -1.40
CA TRP A 23 3.94 -3.03 -1.73
C TRP A 23 2.68 -3.03 -2.59
N VAL A 24 1.69 -2.24 -2.20
CA VAL A 24 0.42 -2.10 -2.95
C VAL A 24 0.14 -0.64 -3.26
N PRO A 25 0.18 -0.23 -4.53
CA PRO A 25 -0.28 1.08 -4.96
C PRO A 25 -1.80 1.08 -5.16
N LEU A 26 -2.48 2.05 -4.55
CA LEU A 26 -3.91 2.31 -4.72
C LEU A 26 -4.13 3.69 -5.34
N ARG A 27 -5.18 3.82 -6.16
CA ARG A 27 -5.72 5.11 -6.59
C ARG A 27 -7.09 5.30 -5.96
N LEU A 28 -7.24 6.37 -5.20
CA LEU A 28 -8.51 6.83 -4.66
C LEU A 28 -9.07 7.90 -5.60
N PRO A 29 -10.29 7.73 -6.11
CA PRO A 29 -10.93 8.75 -6.94
C PRO A 29 -11.35 9.97 -6.09
N PRO A 30 -11.64 11.11 -6.72
CA PRO A 30 -11.93 12.38 -6.02
C PRO A 30 -13.22 12.37 -5.20
N ASP A 31 -14.20 11.53 -5.56
CA ASP A 31 -15.48 11.37 -4.86
C ASP A 31 -15.34 10.65 -3.51
N VAL A 32 -14.25 9.92 -3.31
CA VAL A 32 -13.96 9.30 -2.00
C VAL A 32 -13.57 10.41 -1.03
N THR A 33 -14.31 10.60 0.05
CA THR A 33 -13.92 11.62 1.04
C THR A 33 -12.62 11.23 1.76
N ARG A 34 -11.95 12.20 2.39
CA ARG A 34 -10.80 11.93 3.26
C ARG A 34 -11.18 11.00 4.42
N LEU A 35 -12.34 11.21 5.04
CA LEU A 35 -12.82 10.40 6.16
C LEU A 35 -13.04 8.94 5.76
N SER A 36 -13.75 8.71 4.66
CA SER A 36 -14.00 7.36 4.14
C SER A 36 -12.71 6.64 3.77
N ALA A 37 -11.74 7.36 3.18
CA ALA A 37 -10.42 6.81 2.90
C ALA A 37 -9.69 6.41 4.20
N SER A 38 -9.65 7.31 5.19
CA SER A 38 -8.99 7.03 6.48
C SER A 38 -9.56 5.79 7.16
N VAL A 39 -10.90 5.68 7.26
CA VAL A 39 -11.55 4.52 7.88
C VAL A 39 -11.15 3.22 7.18
N ARG A 40 -11.23 3.17 5.84
CA ARG A 40 -10.86 1.97 5.08
C ARG A 40 -9.39 1.59 5.26
N LEU A 41 -8.48 2.57 5.18
CA LEU A 41 -7.06 2.34 5.36
C LEU A 41 -6.72 1.88 6.79
N SER A 42 -7.40 2.41 7.81
CA SER A 42 -7.23 1.97 9.20
C SER A 42 -7.69 0.53 9.42
N ILE A 43 -8.80 0.11 8.79
CA ILE A 43 -9.27 -1.29 8.84
C ILE A 43 -8.23 -2.22 8.22
N GLU A 44 -7.71 -1.88 7.04
CA GLU A 44 -6.66 -2.67 6.38
C GLU A 44 -5.38 -2.75 7.24
N ALA A 45 -5.00 -1.66 7.91
CA ALA A 45 -3.87 -1.68 8.83
C ALA A 45 -4.11 -2.60 10.02
N GLN A 46 -5.28 -2.50 10.65
CA GLN A 46 -5.62 -3.24 11.85
C GLN A 46 -5.75 -4.74 11.62
N TYR A 47 -6.34 -5.15 10.48
CA TYR A 47 -6.72 -6.55 10.26
C TYR A 47 -5.89 -7.26 9.20
N ARG A 48 -5.15 -6.54 8.33
CA ARG A 48 -4.35 -7.13 7.25
C ARG A 48 -2.87 -6.80 7.34
N GLY A 49 -2.47 -5.98 8.31
CA GLY A 49 -1.08 -5.57 8.52
C GLY A 49 -0.56 -4.58 7.47
N TRP A 50 -1.46 -3.89 6.75
CA TRP A 50 -1.07 -2.89 5.76
C TRP A 50 -0.79 -1.54 6.40
N GLU A 51 0.43 -1.04 6.25
CA GLU A 51 0.81 0.29 6.72
C GLU A 51 0.77 1.31 5.58
N LEU A 52 0.21 2.49 5.87
CA LEU A 52 0.26 3.63 4.97
C LEU A 52 1.66 4.27 4.99
N THR A 53 2.29 4.41 3.82
CA THR A 53 3.66 4.95 3.73
C THR A 53 3.77 6.25 2.95
N ARG A 54 3.06 6.37 1.83
CA ARG A 54 3.10 7.56 0.97
C ARG A 54 1.71 7.91 0.48
N VAL A 55 1.43 9.20 0.38
CA VAL A 55 0.21 9.76 -0.20
C VAL A 55 0.60 10.88 -1.16
N ARG A 56 -0.02 10.90 -2.34
CA ARG A 56 0.10 12.01 -3.29
C ARG A 56 -1.30 12.42 -3.75
N LEU A 57 -1.64 13.68 -3.51
CA LEU A 57 -2.84 14.32 -4.05
C LEU A 57 -2.53 14.91 -5.44
N TYR A 58 -3.48 14.79 -6.35
CA TYR A 58 -3.43 15.38 -7.69
C TYR A 58 -4.45 16.51 -7.81
N THR A 59 -4.27 17.37 -8.82
CA THR A 59 -5.13 18.53 -9.07
C THR A 59 -6.56 18.14 -9.48
N ASP A 60 -6.75 16.94 -10.02
CA ASP A 60 -8.07 16.33 -10.31
C ASP A 60 -8.79 15.82 -9.05
N GLY A 61 -8.22 16.05 -7.87
CA GLY A 61 -8.73 15.58 -6.57
C GLY A 61 -8.48 14.09 -6.30
N SER A 62 -7.97 13.33 -7.29
CA SER A 62 -7.59 11.94 -7.06
C SER A 62 -6.35 11.85 -6.17
N ARG A 63 -6.22 10.75 -5.44
CA ARG A 63 -5.05 10.47 -4.59
C ARG A 63 -4.44 9.15 -4.99
N ARG A 64 -3.11 9.10 -5.05
CA ARG A 64 -2.39 7.82 -4.99
C ARG A 64 -1.92 7.58 -3.58
N VAL A 65 -2.03 6.32 -3.16
CA VAL A 65 -1.65 5.84 -1.85
C VAL A 65 -0.74 4.64 -2.03
N LEU A 66 0.33 4.57 -1.22
CA LEU A 66 1.20 3.42 -1.16
C LEU A 66 1.07 2.75 0.20
N LEU A 67 0.71 1.47 0.17
CA LEU A 67 0.70 0.60 1.35
C LEU A 67 1.90 -0.33 1.32
N ARG A 68 2.42 -0.66 2.51
CA ARG A 68 3.43 -1.70 2.70
C ARG A 68 2.97 -2.72 3.72
N ARG A 69 3.47 -3.95 3.64
CA ARG A 69 3.34 -4.96 4.69
C ARG A 69 4.61 -5.79 4.72
N LYS A 70 5.15 -6.08 5.90
CA LYS A 70 6.37 -6.91 5.99
C LYS A 70 6.08 -8.29 5.43
N LYS A 71 6.97 -8.83 4.59
CA LYS A 71 6.85 -10.22 4.15
C LYS A 71 7.09 -11.11 5.36
N SER A 72 6.13 -11.99 5.65
CA SER A 72 6.36 -13.05 6.62
C SER A 72 7.44 -13.96 6.07
N VAL A 73 8.55 -14.10 6.79
CA VAL A 73 9.58 -15.09 6.49
C VAL A 73 8.98 -16.43 6.87
N LEU A 74 8.19 -17.03 5.99
CA LEU A 74 7.65 -18.37 6.20
C LEU A 74 8.77 -19.39 5.96
N GLY A 75 9.76 -19.38 6.86
CA GLY A 75 10.69 -20.47 7.15
C GLY A 75 10.55 -20.96 8.61
N ASP A 76 9.58 -20.43 9.37
CA ASP A 76 9.25 -20.87 10.71
C ASP A 76 7.78 -21.31 10.73
N GLN A 77 7.53 -22.45 10.09
CA GLN A 77 6.34 -23.26 10.34
C GLN A 77 6.87 -24.46 11.13
N PRO A 78 6.49 -24.68 12.40
CA PRO A 78 6.73 -25.97 13.01
C PRO A 78 5.93 -26.99 12.20
N ALA A 79 6.65 -27.95 11.62
CA ALA A 79 6.06 -29.08 10.92
C ALA A 79 5.09 -29.79 11.88
N LEU A 80 3.85 -29.96 11.45
CA LEU A 80 2.93 -30.96 11.99
C LEU A 80 3.12 -32.26 11.22
#